data_AF-A0A6L5Y181-F1
#
_entry.id   AF-A0A6L5Y181-F1
#
_cell.length_a   1.000
_cell.length_b   1.000
_cell.length_c   1.000
_cell.angle_alpha   90.00
_cell.angle_beta   90.00
_cell.angle_gamma   90.00
#
_symmetry.space_group_name_H-M   'P 1'
#
loop_
_entity.id
_entity.type
_entity.pdbx_description
1 polymer ?
#
loop_
_entity_poly.entity_id
_entity_poly.type
_entity_poly.pdbx_seq_one_letter_code
_entity_poly.pdbx_strand_id
1 'polypeptide(L)'
;MIGEGSLKGIGLFALEVMHLISSGKKETLATVEEHFEKKDIVEYLSSKYKDEFFIVFDNSIYDNEQINLYFFNYVGYIEGNERRKYGIMNEDDGLLLIVSLLTDKIEKEAIHWKVEE
;
A
#
# COMPACT_ATOMS: atom_id res chain seq x y z
N MET A 1 6.44 19.73 7.46
CA MET A 1 5.30 19.14 8.19
C MET A 1 5.80 18.08 9.18
N ILE A 2 5.06 17.73 10.24
CA ILE A 2 5.44 16.58 11.09
C ILE A 2 5.38 15.31 10.22
N GLY A 3 6.53 14.72 9.92
CA GLY A 3 6.64 13.49 9.12
C GLY A 3 6.95 13.70 7.63
N GLU A 4 7.31 14.92 7.22
CA GLU A 4 7.80 15.18 5.86
C GLU A 4 9.06 14.35 5.54
N GLY A 5 9.08 13.68 4.39
CA GLY A 5 10.13 12.76 4.00
C GLY A 5 10.08 11.40 4.72
N SER A 6 8.96 11.06 5.36
CA SER A 6 8.78 9.78 6.08
C SER A 6 7.53 9.04 5.63
N LEU A 7 7.44 7.74 5.94
CA LEU A 7 6.26 6.91 5.65
C LEU A 7 5.10 7.13 6.64
N LYS A 8 4.98 8.32 7.23
CA LYS A 8 3.93 8.62 8.20
C LYS A 8 2.56 8.50 7.53
N GLY A 9 1.72 7.62 8.07
CA GLY A 9 0.40 7.30 7.51
C GLY A 9 0.35 5.94 6.80
N ILE A 10 1.49 5.31 6.52
CA ILE A 10 1.52 4.03 5.80
C ILE A 10 0.73 2.92 6.52
N GLY A 11 0.77 2.89 7.86
CA GLY A 11 0.00 1.94 8.66
C GLY A 11 -1.51 2.21 8.61
N LEU A 12 -1.92 3.48 8.53
CA LEU A 12 -3.33 3.84 8.36
C LEU A 12 -3.81 3.47 6.96
N PHE A 13 -2.99 3.72 5.94
CA PHE A 13 -3.28 3.31 4.57
C PHE A 13 -3.44 1.79 4.47
N ALA A 14 -2.60 1.02 5.17
CA ALA A 14 -2.75 -0.43 5.27
C ALA A 14 -4.12 -0.85 5.83
N LEU A 15 -4.58 -0.16 6.88
CA LEU A 15 -5.87 -0.41 7.52
C LEU A 15 -7.04 -0.08 6.58
N GLU A 16 -6.96 1.01 5.82
CA GLU A 16 -7.96 1.34 4.80
C GLU A 16 -8.03 0.29 3.70
N VAL A 17 -6.89 -0.17 3.19
CA VAL A 17 -6.85 -1.23 2.16
C VAL A 17 -7.44 -2.54 2.69
N MET A 18 -7.12 -2.91 3.93
CA MET A 18 -7.75 -4.08 4.59
C MET A 18 -9.25 -3.89 4.77
N HIS A 19 -9.72 -2.67 5.09
CA HIS A 19 -11.14 -2.36 5.16
C HIS A 19 -11.83 -2.53 3.80
N LEU A 20 -11.24 -2.02 2.72
CA LEU A 20 -11.76 -2.22 1.36
C LEU A 20 -11.91 -3.71 1.02
N ILE A 21 -10.87 -4.51 1.29
CA ILE A 21 -10.90 -5.96 1.09
C ILE A 21 -12.02 -6.60 1.93
N SER A 22 -12.10 -6.26 3.21
CA SER A 22 -13.15 -6.78 4.11
C SER A 22 -14.56 -6.41 3.67
N SER A 23 -14.72 -5.28 2.97
CA SER A 23 -15.98 -4.80 2.42
C SER A 23 -16.28 -5.37 1.02
N GLY A 24 -15.46 -6.31 0.54
CA GLY A 24 -15.63 -6.98 -0.76
C GLY A 24 -15.27 -6.11 -1.95
N LYS A 25 -14.55 -5.00 -1.74
CA LYS A 25 -14.00 -4.18 -2.85
C LYS A 25 -12.81 -4.91 -3.46
N LYS A 26 -12.61 -4.70 -4.76
CA LYS A 26 -11.58 -5.34 -5.56
C LYS A 26 -10.96 -4.34 -6.53
N GLU A 27 -9.68 -4.58 -6.82
CA GLU A 27 -8.94 -3.94 -7.89
C GLU A 27 -8.18 -5.00 -8.66
N THR A 28 -7.93 -4.76 -9.94
CA THR A 28 -7.04 -5.66 -10.68
C THR A 28 -5.58 -5.40 -10.33
N LEU A 29 -4.71 -6.41 -10.48
CA LEU A 29 -3.25 -6.25 -10.37
C LEU A 29 -2.75 -5.14 -11.29
N ALA A 30 -3.14 -5.21 -12.57
CA ALA A 30 -2.78 -4.21 -13.58
C ALA A 30 -3.18 -2.78 -13.18
N THR A 31 -4.38 -2.59 -12.61
CA THR A 31 -4.82 -1.28 -12.13
C THR A 31 -3.97 -0.78 -10.97
N VAL A 32 -3.68 -1.64 -9.99
CA VAL A 32 -2.85 -1.25 -8.83
C VAL A 32 -1.42 -0.91 -9.27
N GLU A 33 -0.85 -1.71 -10.16
CA GLU A 33 0.50 -1.50 -10.69
C GLU A 33 0.59 -0.21 -11.53
N GLU A 34 -0.41 0.08 -12.36
CA GLU A 34 -0.51 1.34 -13.09
C GLU A 34 -0.48 2.55 -12.14
N HIS A 35 -1.17 2.45 -11.00
CA HIS A 35 -1.20 3.52 -9.99
C HIS A 35 0.06 3.56 -9.11
N PHE A 36 0.80 2.45 -8.99
CA PHE A 36 2.16 2.48 -8.45
C PHE A 36 3.10 3.25 -9.38
N GLU A 37 3.05 3.00 -10.68
CA GLU A 37 3.87 3.70 -11.69
C GLU A 37 3.59 5.20 -11.74
N LYS A 38 2.31 5.58 -11.67
CA LYS A 38 1.87 6.99 -11.64
C LYS A 38 2.15 7.70 -10.33
N LYS A 39 2.53 6.96 -9.27
CA LYS A 39 2.77 7.48 -7.91
C LYS A 39 1.53 8.15 -7.32
N ASP A 40 0.36 7.56 -7.51
CA ASP A 40 -0.92 8.13 -7.08
C ASP A 40 -1.87 7.09 -6.46
N ILE A 41 -1.38 5.93 -6.02
CA ILE A 41 -2.24 4.86 -5.47
C ILE A 41 -3.06 5.31 -4.24
N VAL A 42 -2.49 6.15 -3.38
CA VAL A 42 -3.21 6.69 -2.21
C VAL A 42 -4.37 7.58 -2.65
N GLU A 43 -4.13 8.51 -3.57
CA GLU A 43 -5.13 9.41 -4.15
C GLU A 43 -6.18 8.64 -4.95
N TYR A 44 -5.76 7.63 -5.71
CA TYR A 44 -6.63 6.78 -6.48
C TYR A 44 -7.66 6.07 -5.60
N LEU A 45 -7.20 5.32 -4.59
CA LEU A 45 -8.08 4.56 -3.72
C LEU A 45 -8.96 5.47 -2.86
N SER A 46 -8.39 6.54 -2.29
CA SER A 46 -9.16 7.48 -1.46
C SER A 46 -10.21 8.26 -2.26
N SER A 47 -9.97 8.51 -3.56
CA SER A 47 -10.95 9.13 -4.45
C SER A 47 -12.02 8.14 -4.90
N LYS A 48 -11.61 6.94 -5.35
CA LYS A 48 -12.51 5.91 -5.88
C LYS A 48 -13.45 5.33 -4.81
N TYR A 49 -12.95 5.16 -3.60
CA TYR A 49 -13.67 4.59 -2.46
C TYR A 49 -13.87 5.60 -1.34
N LYS A 50 -14.12 6.86 -1.72
CA LYS A 50 -14.22 7.99 -0.78
C LYS A 50 -15.20 7.75 0.37
N ASP A 51 -16.32 7.10 0.11
CA ASP A 51 -17.37 6.87 1.11
C ASP A 51 -17.02 5.71 2.05
N GLU A 52 -16.03 4.89 1.70
CA GLU A 52 -15.54 3.78 2.51
C GLU A 52 -14.27 4.12 3.31
N PHE A 53 -13.52 5.16 2.93
CA PHE A 53 -12.33 5.59 3.67
C PHE A 53 -12.70 6.28 4.98
N PHE A 54 -12.10 5.83 6.09
CA PHE A 54 -12.25 6.50 7.39
C PHE A 54 -11.28 7.66 7.56
N ILE A 55 -10.11 7.57 6.91
CA ILE A 55 -9.04 8.55 6.96
C ILE A 55 -8.98 9.38 5.68
N VAL A 56 -8.83 10.70 5.86
CA VAL A 56 -8.62 11.65 4.76
C VAL A 56 -7.12 11.78 4.45
N PHE A 57 -6.72 11.42 3.24
CA PHE A 57 -5.35 11.53 2.73
C PHE A 57 -5.20 12.76 1.83
N ASP A 58 -5.27 13.96 2.41
CA ASP A 58 -5.21 15.25 1.68
C ASP A 58 -3.80 15.90 1.68
N ASN A 59 -2.75 15.13 1.97
CA ASN A 59 -1.37 15.62 2.13
C ASN A 59 -1.15 16.68 3.21
N SER A 60 -2.11 16.90 4.13
CA SER A 60 -1.95 17.89 5.22
C SER A 60 -1.29 17.32 6.49
N ILE A 61 -1.63 16.08 6.84
CA ILE A 61 -1.15 15.39 8.06
C ILE A 61 -0.20 14.24 7.73
N TYR A 62 -0.48 13.55 6.62
CA TYR A 62 0.25 12.40 6.12
C TYR A 62 1.04 12.78 4.89
N ASP A 63 2.13 12.06 4.66
CA ASP A 63 3.01 12.29 3.52
C ASP A 63 2.67 11.26 2.44
N ASN A 64 1.61 11.52 1.64
CA ASN A 64 1.18 10.58 0.62
C ASN A 64 2.27 10.40 -0.44
N GLU A 65 3.05 11.45 -0.74
CA GLU A 65 4.13 11.39 -1.71
C GLU A 65 5.14 10.30 -1.33
N GLN A 66 5.54 10.23 -0.05
CA GLN A 66 6.45 9.18 0.42
C GLN A 66 5.80 7.78 0.43
N ILE A 67 4.51 7.69 0.74
CA ILE A 67 3.77 6.42 0.67
C ILE A 67 3.68 5.92 -0.78
N ASN A 68 3.33 6.80 -1.72
CA ASN A 68 3.29 6.47 -3.15
C ASN A 68 4.68 6.11 -3.68
N LEU A 69 5.71 6.85 -3.26
CA LEU A 69 7.10 6.56 -3.63
C LEU A 69 7.54 5.20 -3.11
N TYR A 70 7.10 4.79 -1.92
CA TYR A 70 7.36 3.46 -1.39
C TYR A 70 6.88 2.37 -2.36
N PHE A 71 5.63 2.43 -2.82
CA PHE A 71 5.08 1.43 -3.74
C PHE A 71 5.70 1.51 -5.14
N PHE A 72 5.93 2.71 -5.65
CA PHE A 72 6.63 2.92 -6.93
C PHE A 72 7.98 2.18 -7.00
N ASN A 73 8.72 2.16 -5.90
CA ASN A 73 10.03 1.49 -5.84
C ASN A 73 9.95 -0.05 -5.99
N TYR A 74 8.75 -0.63 -5.98
CA TYR A 74 8.53 -2.06 -6.18
C TYR A 74 8.06 -2.45 -7.58
N VAL A 75 7.68 -1.50 -8.47
CA VAL A 75 7.13 -1.81 -9.81
C VAL A 75 7.97 -2.84 -10.57
N GLY A 76 9.26 -2.57 -10.77
CA GLY A 76 10.15 -3.50 -11.49
C GLY A 76 10.49 -4.78 -10.71
N TYR A 77 10.25 -4.80 -9.39
CA TYR A 77 10.45 -6.00 -8.57
C TYR A 77 9.25 -6.95 -8.67
N ILE A 78 8.03 -6.43 -8.75
CA ILE A 78 6.81 -7.26 -8.68
C ILE A 78 6.40 -7.82 -10.03
N GLU A 79 6.62 -7.08 -11.12
CA GLU A 79 6.12 -7.40 -12.47
C GLU A 79 6.27 -8.89 -12.84
N GLY A 80 5.14 -9.55 -13.06
CA GLY A 80 5.04 -10.96 -13.46
C GLY A 80 5.45 -11.96 -12.38
N ASN A 81 5.66 -11.52 -11.15
CA ASN A 81 6.12 -12.33 -10.02
C ASN A 81 5.14 -12.32 -8.84
N GLU A 82 3.98 -11.69 -8.97
CA GLU A 82 3.00 -11.45 -7.89
C GLU A 82 2.55 -12.79 -7.28
N ARG A 83 2.20 -13.76 -8.14
CA ARG A 83 1.85 -15.12 -7.73
C ARG A 83 2.98 -15.83 -7.02
N ARG A 84 4.21 -15.76 -7.54
CA ARG A 84 5.36 -16.51 -7.04
C ARG A 84 5.90 -15.93 -5.73
N LYS A 85 5.88 -14.60 -5.59
CA LYS A 85 6.45 -13.89 -4.43
C LYS A 85 5.44 -13.69 -3.31
N TYR A 86 4.20 -13.37 -3.66
CA TYR A 86 3.18 -12.96 -2.69
C TYR A 86 1.97 -13.89 -2.63
N GLY A 87 1.91 -14.92 -3.48
CA GLY A 87 0.81 -15.89 -3.45
C GLY A 87 -0.52 -15.32 -3.94
N ILE A 88 -0.52 -14.23 -4.70
CA ILE A 88 -1.73 -13.62 -5.27
C ILE A 88 -2.11 -14.40 -6.52
N MET A 89 -3.22 -15.12 -6.45
CA MET A 89 -3.59 -16.13 -7.45
C MET A 89 -4.56 -15.60 -8.52
N ASN A 90 -5.33 -14.56 -8.20
CA ASN A 90 -6.35 -14.02 -9.07
C ASN A 90 -5.98 -12.60 -9.52
N GLU A 91 -6.30 -12.28 -10.77
CA GLU A 91 -6.04 -10.97 -11.36
C GLU A 91 -6.82 -9.85 -10.68
N ASP A 92 -7.95 -10.15 -10.03
CA ASP A 92 -8.85 -9.20 -9.35
C ASP A 92 -8.55 -9.02 -7.85
N ASP A 93 -7.42 -9.54 -7.39
CA ASP A 93 -6.96 -9.45 -6.00
C ASP A 93 -5.84 -8.40 -5.83
N GLY A 94 -5.81 -7.36 -6.66
CA GLY A 94 -4.78 -6.32 -6.66
C GLY A 94 -4.62 -5.58 -5.34
N LEU A 95 -5.69 -5.42 -4.56
CA LEU A 95 -5.59 -4.81 -3.21
C LEU A 95 -4.71 -5.65 -2.26
N LEU A 96 -4.64 -6.98 -2.45
CA LEU A 96 -3.74 -7.83 -1.66
C LEU A 96 -2.27 -7.58 -1.99
N LEU A 97 -1.94 -7.06 -3.17
CA LEU A 97 -0.56 -6.70 -3.54
C LEU A 97 -0.04 -5.56 -2.67
N ILE A 98 -0.88 -4.56 -2.40
CA ILE A 98 -0.56 -3.43 -1.51
C ILE A 98 -0.22 -3.96 -0.11
N VAL A 99 -1.09 -4.80 0.46
CA VAL A 99 -0.87 -5.37 1.80
C VAL A 99 0.37 -6.25 1.82
N SER A 100 0.58 -7.07 0.78
CA SER A 100 1.74 -7.95 0.66
C SER A 100 3.05 -7.15 0.64
N LEU A 101 3.12 -6.07 -0.12
CA LEU A 101 4.29 -5.18 -0.13
C LEU A 101 4.56 -4.54 1.23
N LEU A 102 3.53 -4.22 1.99
CA LEU A 102 3.69 -3.71 3.35
C LEU A 102 4.28 -4.76 4.30
N THR A 103 4.03 -6.05 4.06
CA THR A 103 4.68 -7.11 4.84
C THR A 103 6.20 -7.14 4.64
N ASP A 104 6.71 -6.80 3.44
CA ASP A 104 8.16 -6.64 3.22
C ASP A 104 8.75 -5.51 4.07
N LYS A 105 8.01 -4.41 4.28
CA LYS A 105 8.45 -3.35 5.20
C LYS A 105 8.45 -3.86 6.64
N ILE A 106 7.40 -4.56 7.05
CA ILE A 106 7.30 -5.13 8.40
C ILE A 106 8.48 -6.06 8.67
N GLU A 107 8.78 -6.99 7.76
CA GLU A 107 9.90 -7.92 7.90
C GLU A 107 11.24 -7.18 8.05
N LYS A 108 11.49 -6.17 7.19
CA LYS A 108 12.71 -5.35 7.27
C LYS A 108 12.86 -4.67 8.63
N GLU A 109 11.78 -4.12 9.19
CA GLU A 109 11.82 -3.49 10.51
C GLU A 109 11.89 -4.52 11.65
N ALA A 110 11.25 -5.67 11.50
CA ALA A 110 11.21 -6.73 12.50
C ALA A 110 12.60 -7.33 12.77
N ILE A 111 13.50 -7.36 11.78
CA ILE A 111 14.90 -7.79 11.94
C ILE A 111 15.65 -6.96 13.00
N HIS A 112 15.22 -5.72 13.23
CA HIS A 112 15.81 -4.85 14.23
C HIS A 112 15.26 -5.08 15.65
N TRP A 113 14.21 -5.89 15.80
CA TRP A 113 13.66 -6.24 17.11
C TRP A 113 14.56 -7.25 17.82
N LYS A 114 15.07 -6.87 18.99
CA LYS A 114 15.83 -7.73 19.90
C LYS A 114 15.18 -7.69 21.26
N VAL A 115 15.06 -8.84 21.91
CA VAL A 115 14.66 -8.91 23.32
C VAL A 115 15.83 -8.37 24.15
N GLU A 116 15.59 -7.33 24.95
CA GLU A 116 16.54 -6.94 26.00
C GLU A 116 16.51 -8.04 27.08
N GLU A 117 17.67 -8.61 27.40
CA GLU A 117 17.85 -9.59 28.50
C GLU A 117 17.66 -8.94 29.87
#